data_AF-A0A920V1P8-F1
#
_entry.id   AF-A0A920V1P8-F1
#
_cell.length_a   1.000
_cell.length_b   1.000
_cell.length_c   1.000
_cell.angle_alpha   90.00
_cell.angle_beta   90.00
_cell.angle_gamma   90.00
#
_symmetry.space_group_name_H-M   'P 1'
#
loop_
_entity.id
_entity.type
_entity.pdbx_description
1 polymer ?
#
loop_
_entity_poly.entity_id
_entity_poly.type
_entity_poly.pdbx_seq_one_letter_code
_entity_poly.pdbx_strand_id
1 'polypeptide(L)'
;MTNRALYLFPGAVTKRNGVQARRLVWGHPDYHPHQCFHGLAWGPDGYLYLSLGTCWSSTVTSVAPITGGTGRSSASPRGRRFPHTGVGGVLRCRPDGSDPQVVARGKRNSCGLVFDSRWNLFTHDNDHEGLPLDYVPGRLLHVTPGADFGWPRGWMPTKTPDRADLLRAMVKDMGRGVPVGQTYYDEPGLPERYRGNLLLARWGRRAVTRYVVRRHGATFQATEHVLLEGLDTARPVGVAVGRGGNVFVTLAYMAHNEGSPVYRSDLLMIRRKDPAGRRRFRGFDMLEASPQQLFAELGRGGSWPARRAYVELVRRGRDAVAGVVDRLKASNPERSEYPHLVWLAAHSARLGWVERRKVVPQLVDLVRDSDSPARGVATRALAECFGVDGELKTLWDRLLSDSDPRVQQFAVIAQATSPAPSLATIAAGPARSTDSYVRQSAFQVMARHGSLKQLAGWATSRDDRIRLAAVLAIGTRLTIPPAVGSLRPGLPLGKWPNPKVYRVTYVGQTVDVRKLGPVGVFSTADHWRAGKHTPEQETLFALLLARLSDNSEAVRLQAAHYLSLTRDPRSESGVDAVVARANDNG
;
A
#
# COMPACT_ATOMS: atom_id res chain seq x y z
N MET A 1 9.43 8.58 -23.88
CA MET A 1 8.49 8.02 -22.87
C MET A 1 8.85 8.63 -21.53
N THR A 2 7.92 8.69 -20.58
CA THR A 2 8.18 9.29 -19.25
C THR A 2 7.76 8.33 -18.14
N ASN A 3 8.42 8.37 -16.98
CA ASN A 3 8.00 7.62 -15.79
C ASN A 3 6.72 8.18 -15.13
N ARG A 4 6.19 9.32 -15.62
CA ARG A 4 4.92 9.93 -15.16
C ARG A 4 3.67 9.27 -15.70
N ALA A 5 3.80 8.18 -16.45
CA ALA A 5 2.67 7.44 -16.99
C ALA A 5 2.92 5.93 -16.98
N LEU A 6 1.85 5.18 -16.73
CA LEU A 6 1.78 3.76 -17.02
C LEU A 6 1.45 3.58 -18.50
N TYR A 7 2.27 2.81 -19.21
CA TYR A 7 2.06 2.46 -20.60
C TYR A 7 1.82 0.96 -20.76
N LEU A 8 0.88 0.61 -21.62
CA LEU A 8 0.72 -0.71 -22.20
C LEU A 8 1.33 -0.74 -23.59
N PHE A 9 2.03 -1.81 -23.92
CA PHE A 9 2.54 -2.06 -25.27
C PHE A 9 1.87 -3.32 -25.82
N PRO A 10 0.72 -3.18 -26.52
CA PRO A 10 0.00 -4.34 -27.04
C PRO A 10 0.86 -5.16 -27.99
N GLY A 11 0.94 -6.46 -27.77
CA GLY A 11 1.71 -7.39 -28.61
C GLY A 11 3.23 -7.32 -28.43
N ALA A 12 3.77 -6.51 -27.49
CA ALA A 12 5.22 -6.39 -27.28
C ALA A 12 5.92 -7.68 -26.86
N VAL A 13 5.15 -8.67 -26.38
CA VAL A 13 5.68 -9.99 -26.02
C VAL A 13 6.05 -10.79 -27.28
N THR A 14 5.33 -10.60 -28.40
CA THR A 14 5.50 -11.38 -29.63
C THR A 14 6.07 -10.55 -30.79
N LYS A 15 5.91 -9.23 -30.76
CA LYS A 15 6.37 -8.32 -31.81
C LYS A 15 7.57 -7.51 -31.32
N ARG A 16 8.62 -7.48 -32.15
CA ARG A 16 9.82 -6.65 -31.90
C ARG A 16 9.71 -5.24 -32.50
N ASN A 17 8.99 -5.12 -33.62
CA ASN A 17 8.81 -3.86 -34.36
C ASN A 17 7.33 -3.47 -34.45
N GLY A 18 7.05 -2.18 -34.74
CA GLY A 18 5.70 -1.68 -34.93
C GLY A 18 4.82 -1.63 -33.67
N VAL A 19 5.42 -1.82 -32.49
CA VAL A 19 4.71 -1.79 -31.20
C VAL A 19 4.48 -0.34 -30.79
N GLN A 20 3.21 0.04 -30.59
CA GLN A 20 2.84 1.38 -30.16
C GLN A 20 2.48 1.41 -28.67
N ALA A 21 3.05 2.36 -27.93
CA ALA A 21 2.69 2.60 -26.54
C ALA A 21 1.29 3.20 -26.41
N ARG A 22 0.51 2.62 -25.50
CA ARG A 22 -0.81 3.10 -25.08
C ARG A 22 -0.76 3.54 -23.63
N ARG A 23 -1.08 4.80 -23.34
CA ARG A 23 -1.18 5.29 -21.94
C ARG A 23 -2.39 4.66 -21.25
N LEU A 24 -2.18 4.17 -20.03
CA LEU A 24 -3.24 3.65 -19.16
C LEU A 24 -3.54 4.63 -18.02
N VAL A 25 -2.52 5.08 -17.30
CA VAL A 25 -2.65 6.00 -16.15
C VAL A 25 -1.60 7.10 -16.30
N TRP A 26 -2.00 8.36 -16.21
CA TRP A 26 -1.11 9.52 -16.43
C TRP A 26 -1.71 10.81 -15.86
N GLY A 27 -1.03 11.95 -16.00
CA GLY A 27 -1.55 13.28 -15.60
C GLY A 27 -0.85 13.91 -14.39
N HIS A 28 0.16 13.25 -13.85
CA HIS A 28 0.93 13.74 -12.71
C HIS A 28 1.97 14.81 -13.13
N PRO A 29 2.20 15.88 -12.34
CA PRO A 29 3.22 16.89 -12.64
C PRO A 29 4.64 16.32 -12.58
N ASP A 30 5.57 16.99 -13.27
CA ASP A 30 6.98 16.60 -13.40
C ASP A 30 7.89 17.51 -12.57
N TYR A 31 7.80 17.42 -11.23
CA TYR A 31 8.63 18.26 -10.35
C TYR A 31 9.92 17.59 -9.90
N HIS A 32 9.87 16.35 -9.39
CA HIS A 32 11.06 15.64 -8.91
C HIS A 32 11.09 14.19 -9.45
N PRO A 33 12.24 13.64 -9.88
CA PRO A 33 12.32 12.30 -10.50
C PRO A 33 11.78 11.15 -9.65
N HIS A 34 11.70 11.34 -8.33
CA HIS A 34 11.12 10.36 -7.39
C HIS A 34 9.58 10.35 -7.32
N GLN A 35 8.90 11.30 -7.99
CA GLN A 35 7.43 11.51 -7.91
C GLN A 35 6.68 10.80 -9.04
N CYS A 36 7.03 9.55 -9.30
CA CYS A 36 6.59 8.84 -10.49
C CYS A 36 5.98 7.49 -10.13
N PHE A 37 5.42 6.84 -11.15
CA PHE A 37 5.05 5.45 -11.04
C PHE A 37 6.33 4.60 -11.05
N HIS A 38 6.51 3.78 -10.02
CA HIS A 38 7.69 2.91 -9.88
C HIS A 38 7.29 1.44 -10.00
N GLY A 39 7.27 0.71 -8.89
CA GLY A 39 6.98 -0.72 -8.85
C GLY A 39 5.56 -1.07 -9.29
N LEU A 40 5.44 -2.20 -9.99
CA LEU A 40 4.19 -2.78 -10.47
C LEU A 40 4.04 -4.21 -9.94
N ALA A 41 2.84 -4.57 -9.52
CA ALA A 41 2.52 -5.94 -9.11
C ALA A 41 1.08 -6.31 -9.48
N TRP A 42 0.87 -7.48 -10.07
CA TRP A 42 -0.47 -8.03 -10.26
C TRP A 42 -1.00 -8.55 -8.93
N GLY A 43 -2.18 -8.09 -8.53
CA GLY A 43 -2.85 -8.55 -7.32
C GLY A 43 -3.74 -9.78 -7.55
N PRO A 44 -4.16 -10.43 -6.47
CA PRO A 44 -5.04 -11.61 -6.55
C PRO A 44 -6.45 -11.24 -7.03
N ASP A 45 -6.86 -9.99 -6.87
CA ASP A 45 -8.15 -9.42 -7.25
C ASP A 45 -8.26 -9.04 -8.74
N GLY A 46 -7.22 -9.36 -9.55
CA GLY A 46 -7.14 -9.03 -10.97
C GLY A 46 -6.75 -7.57 -11.26
N TYR A 47 -6.43 -6.77 -10.25
CA TYR A 47 -5.95 -5.40 -10.44
C TYR A 47 -4.43 -5.37 -10.62
N LEU A 48 -3.96 -4.36 -11.35
CA LEU A 48 -2.57 -3.97 -11.39
C LEU A 48 -2.32 -2.94 -10.29
N TYR A 49 -1.43 -3.25 -9.36
CA TYR A 49 -1.01 -2.35 -8.31
C TYR A 49 0.23 -1.59 -8.76
N LEU A 50 0.28 -0.31 -8.42
CA LEU A 50 1.34 0.61 -8.78
C LEU A 50 1.77 1.43 -7.57
N SER A 51 3.07 1.52 -7.38
CA SER A 51 3.69 2.41 -6.40
C SER A 51 3.80 3.83 -6.98
N LEU A 52 3.42 4.84 -6.19
CA LEU A 52 3.55 6.26 -6.55
C LEU A 52 4.30 7.02 -5.44
N GLY A 53 5.33 7.77 -5.80
CA GLY A 53 6.00 8.72 -4.89
C GLY A 53 5.23 10.04 -4.72
N THR A 54 5.42 10.72 -3.58
CA THR A 54 4.78 12.01 -3.25
C THR A 54 5.28 13.16 -4.12
N CYS A 55 4.42 14.10 -4.53
CA CYS A 55 4.90 15.39 -5.05
C CYS A 55 5.47 16.29 -3.93
N TRP A 56 6.71 16.04 -3.55
CA TRP A 56 7.53 16.71 -2.54
C TRP A 56 7.20 18.18 -2.19
N SER A 57 6.80 18.37 -0.94
CA SER A 57 7.50 19.17 0.09
C SER A 57 7.32 18.46 1.44
N SER A 58 8.33 18.46 2.32
CA SER A 58 8.34 17.71 3.59
C SER A 58 7.25 18.11 4.57
N THR A 59 6.56 19.23 4.32
CA THR A 59 5.49 19.78 5.16
C THR A 59 4.17 19.97 4.41
N VAL A 60 4.10 19.55 3.13
CA VAL A 60 3.04 19.97 2.21
C VAL A 60 2.52 18.78 1.42
N THR A 61 1.20 18.70 1.28
CA THR A 61 0.51 17.75 0.41
C THR A 61 0.30 18.39 -0.96
N SER A 62 0.07 17.61 -2.01
CA SER A 62 -0.16 18.14 -3.36
C SER A 62 -1.51 17.71 -3.92
N VAL A 63 -2.01 18.38 -4.94
CA VAL A 63 -3.16 17.91 -5.73
C VAL A 63 -2.66 17.63 -7.12
N ALA A 64 -2.97 16.43 -7.62
CA ALA A 64 -2.65 16.05 -8.99
C ALA A 64 -3.86 15.35 -9.63
N PRO A 65 -4.25 15.74 -10.85
CA PRO A 65 -5.22 15.02 -11.64
C PRO A 65 -4.56 13.73 -12.15
N ILE A 66 -4.98 12.59 -11.63
CA ILE A 66 -4.64 11.30 -12.25
C ILE A 66 -5.77 10.97 -13.22
N THR A 67 -5.43 10.59 -14.44
CA THR A 67 -6.41 10.20 -15.45
C THR A 67 -6.19 8.74 -15.81
N GLY A 68 -7.25 7.95 -15.72
CA GLY A 68 -7.31 6.57 -16.22
C GLY A 68 -7.96 6.52 -17.60
N GLY A 69 -7.39 5.73 -18.52
CA GLY A 69 -7.93 5.45 -19.84
C GLY A 69 -7.23 6.17 -21.01
N THR A 70 -7.48 5.65 -22.20
CA THR A 70 -6.79 6.02 -23.44
C THR A 70 -7.29 7.36 -23.97
N GLY A 71 -6.45 8.40 -23.90
CA GLY A 71 -6.68 9.62 -24.67
C GLY A 71 -6.43 9.36 -26.16
N ARG A 72 -7.41 8.83 -26.88
CA ARG A 72 -7.55 8.97 -28.33
C ARG A 72 -9.03 9.05 -28.70
N SER A 73 -9.30 9.95 -29.63
CA SER A 73 -10.54 10.57 -30.08
C SER A 73 -11.78 9.67 -30.17
N SER A 74 -12.92 10.28 -29.77
CA SER A 74 -14.29 10.11 -30.28
C SER A 74 -14.95 8.72 -30.23
N ALA A 75 -16.14 8.69 -29.63
CA ALA A 75 -17.13 7.59 -29.60
C ALA A 75 -16.98 6.46 -28.55
N SER A 76 -16.22 6.66 -27.46
CA SER A 76 -16.49 5.94 -26.20
C SER A 76 -16.18 6.82 -24.99
N PRO A 77 -17.08 6.94 -24.00
CA PRO A 77 -16.82 7.68 -22.78
C PRO A 77 -15.79 6.91 -21.92
N ARG A 78 -14.85 7.46 -21.16
CA ARG A 78 -14.60 8.82 -20.66
C ARG A 78 -13.20 8.77 -20.06
N GLY A 79 -12.28 9.68 -20.44
CA GLY A 79 -11.04 9.90 -19.69
C GLY A 79 -11.36 10.28 -18.24
N ARG A 80 -11.45 9.28 -17.35
CA ARG A 80 -11.97 9.46 -16.00
C ARG A 80 -10.88 10.10 -15.16
N ARG A 81 -11.15 11.35 -14.76
CA ARG A 81 -10.30 12.09 -13.83
C ARG A 81 -10.50 11.52 -12.43
N PHE A 82 -9.39 11.30 -11.76
CA PHE A 82 -9.25 10.80 -10.41
C PHE A 82 -8.44 11.85 -9.65
N PRO A 83 -9.10 12.82 -9.01
CA PRO A 83 -8.42 13.81 -8.19
C PRO A 83 -7.72 13.09 -7.04
N HIS A 84 -6.39 13.16 -7.01
CA HIS A 84 -5.56 12.54 -5.99
C HIS A 84 -4.88 13.62 -5.16
N THR A 85 -4.85 13.44 -3.85
CA THR A 85 -4.16 14.36 -2.91
C THR A 85 -2.65 14.18 -2.91
N GLY A 86 -2.07 13.57 -3.96
CA GLY A 86 -0.65 13.70 -4.27
C GLY A 86 0.34 13.10 -3.27
N VAL A 87 -0.13 12.67 -2.09
CA VAL A 87 0.61 11.88 -1.13
C VAL A 87 0.93 10.53 -1.78
N GLY A 88 2.20 10.15 -1.71
CA GLY A 88 2.69 8.89 -2.23
C GLY A 88 2.02 7.71 -1.52
N GLY A 89 1.93 6.60 -2.23
CA GLY A 89 0.99 5.56 -1.90
C GLY A 89 1.12 4.32 -2.76
N VAL A 90 0.21 3.38 -2.55
CA VAL A 90 -0.07 2.31 -3.49
C VAL A 90 -1.43 2.60 -4.10
N LEU A 91 -1.44 2.69 -5.41
CA LEU A 91 -2.64 2.77 -6.23
C LEU A 91 -2.89 1.40 -6.87
N ARG A 92 -4.11 1.17 -7.35
CA ARG A 92 -4.41 0.06 -8.23
C ARG A 92 -5.38 0.49 -9.33
N CYS A 93 -5.36 -0.19 -10.47
CA CYS A 93 -6.34 -0.04 -11.53
C CYS A 93 -6.58 -1.38 -12.22
N ARG A 94 -7.64 -1.47 -13.03
CA ARG A 94 -7.86 -2.61 -13.93
C ARG A 94 -6.74 -2.71 -14.98
N PRO A 95 -6.54 -3.88 -15.63
CA PRO A 95 -5.53 -4.06 -16.67
C PRO A 95 -5.56 -3.04 -17.82
N ASP A 96 -6.73 -2.46 -18.08
CA ASP A 96 -6.97 -1.45 -19.10
C ASP A 96 -6.81 0.00 -18.60
N GLY A 97 -6.47 0.20 -17.33
CA GLY A 97 -6.33 1.50 -16.68
C GLY A 97 -7.64 2.06 -16.08
N SER A 98 -8.75 1.35 -16.18
CA SER A 98 -10.03 1.76 -15.59
C SER A 98 -10.09 1.52 -14.07
N ASP A 99 -11.08 2.11 -13.41
CA ASP A 99 -11.32 2.01 -11.96
C ASP A 99 -10.06 2.23 -11.09
N PRO A 100 -9.40 3.40 -11.20
CA PRO A 100 -8.27 3.73 -10.34
C PRO A 100 -8.72 3.88 -8.87
N GLN A 101 -7.94 3.32 -7.96
CA GLN A 101 -8.22 3.31 -6.53
C GLN A 101 -6.94 3.53 -5.72
N VAL A 102 -7.03 4.23 -4.58
CA VAL A 102 -5.95 4.28 -3.59
C VAL A 102 -6.10 3.10 -2.65
N VAL A 103 -5.06 2.27 -2.54
CA VAL A 103 -5.00 1.14 -1.62
C VAL A 103 -4.43 1.58 -0.27
N ALA A 104 -3.33 2.34 -0.31
CA ALA A 104 -2.66 2.89 0.87
C ALA A 104 -1.98 4.22 0.52
N ARG A 105 -1.74 5.06 1.51
CA ARG A 105 -1.15 6.40 1.37
C ARG A 105 -0.05 6.63 2.42
N GLY A 106 0.52 7.83 2.44
CA GLY A 106 1.45 8.24 3.49
C GLY A 106 2.89 7.79 3.26
N LYS A 107 3.30 7.65 1.99
CA LYS A 107 4.67 7.25 1.61
C LYS A 107 5.37 8.37 0.85
N ARG A 108 6.69 8.48 1.00
CA ARG A 108 7.48 9.50 0.31
C ARG A 108 7.90 9.05 -1.09
N ASN A 109 8.62 7.94 -1.20
CA ASN A 109 9.20 7.44 -2.44
C ASN A 109 9.42 5.92 -2.37
N SER A 110 8.39 5.16 -2.70
CA SER A 110 8.47 3.71 -2.77
C SER A 110 8.80 3.24 -4.19
N CYS A 111 9.94 2.57 -4.38
CA CYS A 111 10.40 2.14 -5.70
C CYS A 111 10.04 0.68 -6.05
N GLY A 112 9.63 -0.13 -5.08
CA GLY A 112 9.34 -1.55 -5.26
C GLY A 112 7.99 -1.98 -4.69
N LEU A 113 7.37 -2.96 -5.34
CA LEU A 113 6.09 -3.52 -4.94
C LEU A 113 6.07 -5.02 -5.24
N VAL A 114 5.74 -5.86 -4.27
CA VAL A 114 5.72 -7.32 -4.47
C VAL A 114 4.74 -7.99 -3.51
N PHE A 115 4.07 -9.03 -3.98
CA PHE A 115 3.28 -9.91 -3.14
C PHE A 115 4.16 -11.04 -2.55
N ASP A 116 3.72 -11.73 -1.49
CA ASP A 116 4.25 -13.06 -1.08
C ASP A 116 3.39 -14.22 -1.64
N SER A 117 3.65 -15.47 -1.26
CA SER A 117 2.88 -16.64 -1.72
C SER A 117 1.45 -16.68 -1.16
N ARG A 118 1.17 -15.89 -0.13
CA ARG A 118 -0.15 -15.74 0.50
C ARG A 118 -0.82 -14.42 0.10
N TRP A 119 -0.29 -13.76 -0.93
CA TRP A 119 -0.74 -12.49 -1.48
C TRP A 119 -0.67 -11.29 -0.53
N ASN A 120 0.12 -11.32 0.55
CA ASN A 120 0.41 -10.12 1.35
C ASN A 120 1.28 -9.15 0.53
N LEU A 121 0.94 -7.87 0.54
CA LEU A 121 1.59 -6.86 -0.28
C LEU A 121 2.69 -6.17 0.51
N PHE A 122 3.90 -6.17 -0.02
CA PHE A 122 5.06 -5.53 0.58
C PHE A 122 5.58 -4.41 -0.32
N THR A 123 6.08 -3.35 0.31
CA THR A 123 6.76 -2.25 -0.34
C THR A 123 7.87 -1.75 0.58
N HIS A 124 8.73 -0.91 0.06
CA HIS A 124 9.70 -0.14 0.83
C HIS A 124 9.43 1.34 0.62
N ASP A 125 9.94 2.17 1.50
CA ASP A 125 9.89 3.63 1.33
C ASP A 125 11.26 4.24 1.61
N ASN A 126 11.66 5.13 0.71
CA ASN A 126 12.90 5.91 0.82
C ASN A 126 12.54 7.22 1.51
N ASP A 127 13.30 7.62 2.52
CA ASP A 127 12.95 8.70 3.45
C ASP A 127 14.01 9.82 3.46
N HIS A 128 14.20 10.55 4.56
CA HIS A 128 15.22 11.59 4.62
C HIS A 128 16.63 11.01 4.80
N GLU A 129 16.97 9.95 4.05
CA GLU A 129 18.25 9.26 4.23
C GLU A 129 19.46 10.11 3.82
N GLY A 130 19.24 11.20 3.08
CA GLY A 130 20.25 12.13 2.61
C GLY A 130 20.35 13.44 3.41
N LEU A 131 19.45 13.70 4.37
CA LEU A 131 19.44 14.93 5.16
C LEU A 131 20.02 14.64 6.56
N PRO A 132 21.24 15.10 6.90
CA PRO A 132 21.87 14.74 8.17
C PRO A 132 21.08 15.19 9.40
N LEU A 133 20.55 16.42 9.39
CA LEU A 133 19.80 17.00 10.52
C LEU A 133 18.38 16.41 10.66
N ASP A 134 17.80 15.95 9.56
CA ASP A 134 16.45 15.38 9.50
C ASP A 134 16.49 13.88 9.17
N TYR A 135 17.57 13.18 9.54
CA TYR A 135 17.81 11.82 9.08
C TYR A 135 16.68 10.87 9.50
N VAL A 136 16.07 10.23 8.50
CA VAL A 136 15.08 9.16 8.69
C VAL A 136 15.53 7.93 7.91
N PRO A 137 15.64 6.75 8.55
CA PRO A 137 16.01 5.52 7.85
C PRO A 137 14.89 5.10 6.89
N GLY A 138 15.23 4.32 5.87
CA GLY A 138 14.19 3.75 5.02
C GLY A 138 13.32 2.75 5.78
N ARG A 139 12.16 2.44 5.22
CA ARG A 139 11.17 1.56 5.85
C ARG A 139 10.85 0.36 4.97
N LEU A 140 10.73 -0.81 5.57
CA LEU A 140 10.10 -1.98 4.96
C LEU A 140 8.67 -2.10 5.50
N LEU A 141 7.69 -2.17 4.61
CA LEU A 141 6.28 -1.94 4.92
C LEU A 141 5.39 -3.06 4.39
N HIS A 142 4.46 -3.51 5.21
CA HIS A 142 3.32 -4.34 4.81
C HIS A 142 2.13 -3.44 4.50
N VAL A 143 1.58 -3.56 3.29
CA VAL A 143 0.51 -2.71 2.76
C VAL A 143 -0.83 -3.41 2.93
N THR A 144 -1.71 -2.83 3.74
CA THR A 144 -3.12 -3.24 3.89
C THR A 144 -4.05 -2.16 3.34
N PRO A 145 -5.28 -2.50 2.91
CA PRO A 145 -6.27 -1.51 2.50
C PRO A 145 -6.47 -0.42 3.56
N GLY A 146 -6.44 0.86 3.16
CA GLY A 146 -6.64 2.01 4.03
C GLY A 146 -5.40 2.47 4.82
N ALA A 147 -4.30 1.73 4.79
CA ALA A 147 -3.09 2.08 5.55
C ALA A 147 -2.59 3.49 5.20
N ASP A 148 -2.27 4.27 6.23
CA ASP A 148 -1.59 5.56 6.14
C ASP A 148 -0.25 5.48 6.88
N PHE A 149 0.85 5.56 6.13
CA PHE A 149 2.21 5.49 6.68
C PHE A 149 2.75 6.83 7.20
N GLY A 150 1.88 7.83 7.37
CA GLY A 150 2.14 9.05 8.13
C GLY A 150 2.77 10.20 7.33
N TRP A 151 3.50 9.92 6.24
CA TRP A 151 4.15 10.96 5.45
C TRP A 151 3.13 11.88 4.75
N PRO A 152 3.34 13.21 4.67
CA PRO A 152 4.48 13.97 5.18
C PRO A 152 4.33 14.48 6.63
N ARG A 153 3.31 14.02 7.37
CA ARG A 153 2.95 14.52 8.72
C ARG A 153 3.68 13.80 9.85
N GLY A 154 4.66 12.98 9.54
CA GLY A 154 5.37 12.10 10.46
C GLY A 154 6.03 10.97 9.70
N TRP A 155 6.89 10.21 10.40
CA TRP A 155 7.73 9.20 9.75
C TRP A 155 7.56 7.81 10.34
N MET A 156 7.99 7.61 11.57
CA MET A 156 7.99 6.29 12.19
C MET A 156 7.96 6.39 13.72
N PRO A 157 7.39 5.38 14.40
CA PRO A 157 7.35 5.35 15.86
C PRO A 157 8.72 5.46 16.55
N THR A 158 9.83 5.09 15.90
CA THR A 158 11.16 5.23 16.51
C THR A 158 11.70 6.67 16.50
N LYS A 159 11.08 7.58 15.73
CA LYS A 159 11.44 9.00 15.66
C LYS A 159 10.48 9.89 16.43
N THR A 160 9.21 9.54 16.43
CA THR A 160 8.14 10.22 17.16
C THR A 160 7.37 9.16 17.95
N PRO A 161 7.94 8.66 19.07
CA PRO A 161 7.37 7.55 19.84
C PRO A 161 6.04 7.90 20.52
N ASP A 162 5.80 9.20 20.70
CA ASP A 162 4.56 9.79 21.17
C ASP A 162 3.38 9.57 20.20
N ARG A 163 3.65 9.35 18.90
CA ARG A 163 2.63 9.27 17.83
C ARG A 163 1.94 7.91 17.73
N ALA A 164 0.70 7.86 18.22
CA ALA A 164 -0.15 6.66 18.25
C ALA A 164 -0.87 6.35 16.93
N ASP A 165 -0.91 7.31 15.98
CA ASP A 165 -1.50 7.15 14.65
C ASP A 165 -0.58 6.40 13.66
N LEU A 166 0.73 6.32 13.96
CA LEU A 166 1.71 5.74 13.05
C LEU A 166 1.69 4.21 13.04
N LEU A 167 1.90 3.65 11.85
CA LEU A 167 2.13 2.21 11.67
C LEU A 167 3.58 1.83 11.99
N ARG A 168 3.76 0.67 12.64
CA ARG A 168 5.08 0.09 12.84
C ARG A 168 5.65 -0.43 11.51
N ALA A 169 6.90 -0.05 11.21
CA ALA A 169 7.67 -0.64 10.13
C ALA A 169 8.09 -2.08 10.49
N MET A 170 8.36 -2.90 9.48
CA MET A 170 8.75 -4.30 9.68
C MET A 170 10.17 -4.45 10.24
N VAL A 171 11.01 -3.43 10.06
CA VAL A 171 12.40 -3.37 10.55
C VAL A 171 12.54 -2.11 11.39
N LYS A 172 13.17 -2.22 12.56
CA LYS A 172 13.33 -1.10 13.51
C LYS A 172 14.18 0.03 12.92
N ASP A 173 15.29 -0.34 12.29
CA ASP A 173 16.19 0.58 11.62
C ASP A 173 16.79 -0.11 10.39
N MET A 174 16.40 0.35 9.21
CA MET A 174 16.96 -0.15 7.96
C MET A 174 18.26 0.60 7.60
N GLY A 175 18.61 1.68 8.31
CA GLY A 175 19.66 2.61 7.94
C GLY A 175 19.31 3.44 6.70
N ARG A 176 20.32 3.95 5.98
CA ARG A 176 20.12 4.74 4.75
C ARG A 176 19.29 3.97 3.73
N GLY A 177 18.08 4.46 3.50
CA GLY A 177 17.03 3.79 2.75
C GLY A 177 16.97 4.24 1.31
N VAL A 178 17.84 3.70 0.45
CA VAL A 178 17.65 3.84 -1.02
C VAL A 178 17.41 2.49 -1.69
N PRO A 179 16.39 1.70 -1.29
CA PRO A 179 15.96 0.58 -2.11
C PRO A 179 15.36 1.07 -3.44
N VAL A 180 15.71 0.36 -4.51
CA VAL A 180 15.34 0.72 -5.89
C VAL A 180 14.70 -0.44 -6.66
N GLY A 181 14.75 -1.65 -6.07
CA GLY A 181 14.07 -2.82 -6.59
C GLY A 181 13.82 -3.82 -5.47
N GLN A 182 12.77 -4.63 -5.62
CA GLN A 182 12.47 -5.69 -4.64
C GLN A 182 11.79 -6.88 -5.31
N THR A 183 11.94 -8.05 -4.70
CA THR A 183 11.21 -9.26 -5.08
C THR A 183 10.96 -10.15 -3.85
N TYR A 184 10.22 -11.23 -4.05
CA TYR A 184 9.94 -12.25 -3.04
C TYR A 184 10.49 -13.58 -3.53
N TYR A 185 11.21 -14.28 -2.66
CA TYR A 185 11.81 -15.56 -2.96
C TYR A 185 11.12 -16.66 -2.17
N ASP A 186 10.49 -17.57 -2.88
CA ASP A 186 9.85 -18.77 -2.35
C ASP A 186 9.85 -19.79 -3.47
N GLU A 187 11.05 -20.18 -3.85
CA GLU A 187 11.32 -21.14 -4.91
C GLU A 187 12.24 -22.24 -4.40
N PRO A 188 12.17 -23.44 -4.97
CA PRO A 188 12.99 -24.56 -4.55
C PRO A 188 14.44 -24.53 -5.04
N GLY A 189 14.84 -23.51 -5.80
CA GLY A 189 16.18 -23.42 -6.42
C GLY A 189 17.32 -23.12 -5.44
N LEU A 190 17.06 -22.31 -4.41
CA LEU A 190 17.98 -21.99 -3.32
C LEU A 190 17.59 -22.80 -2.06
N PRO A 191 18.52 -22.97 -1.10
CA PRO A 191 18.25 -23.66 0.16
C PRO A 191 17.02 -23.10 0.90
N GLU A 192 16.37 -23.94 1.72
CA GLU A 192 15.12 -23.63 2.42
C GLU A 192 15.15 -22.29 3.17
N ARG A 193 16.29 -21.96 3.81
CA ARG A 193 16.48 -20.68 4.52
C ARG A 193 16.25 -19.42 3.67
N TYR A 194 16.25 -19.53 2.34
CA TYR A 194 15.99 -18.41 1.43
C TYR A 194 14.50 -18.27 1.07
N ARG A 195 13.69 -19.32 1.23
CA ARG A 195 12.26 -19.31 0.96
C ARG A 195 11.51 -18.45 1.98
N GLY A 196 10.35 -17.94 1.59
CA GLY A 196 9.56 -17.04 2.43
C GLY A 196 10.15 -15.64 2.64
N ASN A 197 11.19 -15.25 1.89
CA ASN A 197 11.93 -14.01 2.17
C ASN A 197 11.73 -12.93 1.12
N LEU A 198 11.86 -11.68 1.53
CA LEU A 198 11.96 -10.55 0.61
C LEU A 198 13.42 -10.29 0.26
N LEU A 199 13.69 -9.93 -0.99
CA LEU A 199 15.00 -9.49 -1.47
C LEU A 199 14.89 -8.06 -1.96
N LEU A 200 15.73 -7.16 -1.47
CA LEU A 200 15.74 -5.75 -1.88
C LEU A 200 17.11 -5.38 -2.45
N ALA A 201 17.13 -4.74 -3.62
CA ALA A 201 18.31 -4.08 -4.16
C ALA A 201 18.43 -2.68 -3.52
N ARG A 202 19.46 -2.49 -2.71
CA ARG A 202 19.70 -1.29 -1.90
C ARG A 202 20.85 -0.48 -2.47
N TRP A 203 20.50 0.52 -3.29
CA TRP A 203 21.44 1.44 -3.91
C TRP A 203 22.42 2.07 -2.92
N GLY A 204 21.88 2.62 -1.82
CA GLY A 204 22.67 3.34 -0.81
C GLY A 204 23.62 2.45 0.00
N ARG A 205 23.28 1.15 0.16
CA ARG A 205 24.12 0.14 0.82
C ARG A 205 25.03 -0.61 -0.14
N ARG A 206 24.89 -0.38 -1.45
CA ARG A 206 25.55 -1.16 -2.51
C ARG A 206 25.32 -2.67 -2.37
N ALA A 207 24.14 -3.09 -1.90
CA ALA A 207 23.90 -4.49 -1.57
C ALA A 207 22.52 -4.98 -2.04
N VAL A 208 22.41 -6.27 -2.30
CA VAL A 208 21.12 -6.98 -2.23
C VAL A 208 21.01 -7.55 -0.82
N THR A 209 19.94 -7.19 -0.14
CA THR A 209 19.67 -7.64 1.23
C THR A 209 18.45 -8.53 1.26
N ARG A 210 18.56 -9.65 1.96
CA ARG A 210 17.49 -10.61 2.25
C ARG A 210 16.84 -10.26 3.58
N TYR A 211 15.52 -10.21 3.60
CA TYR A 211 14.73 -10.00 4.80
C TYR A 211 13.95 -11.27 5.14
N VAL A 212 14.23 -11.82 6.32
CA VAL A 212 13.49 -12.96 6.87
C VAL A 212 12.22 -12.45 7.50
N VAL A 213 11.08 -12.71 6.87
CA VAL A 213 9.78 -12.16 7.27
C VAL A 213 9.05 -13.13 8.20
N ARG A 214 8.56 -12.62 9.33
CA ARG A 214 7.75 -13.37 10.29
C ARG A 214 6.51 -12.60 10.67
N ARG A 215 5.40 -13.33 10.85
CA ARG A 215 4.14 -12.73 11.28
C ARG A 215 4.32 -12.08 12.66
N HIS A 216 3.76 -10.87 12.84
CA HIS A 216 3.76 -10.17 14.11
C HIS A 216 2.48 -9.32 14.21
N GLY A 217 1.54 -9.77 15.05
CA GLY A 217 0.19 -9.19 15.16
C GLY A 217 -0.57 -9.27 13.82
N ALA A 218 -1.14 -8.12 13.41
CA ALA A 218 -1.84 -7.98 12.13
C ALA A 218 -0.87 -7.88 10.94
N THR A 219 0.40 -7.55 11.22
CA THR A 219 1.45 -7.28 10.23
C THR A 219 2.59 -8.30 10.32
N PHE A 220 3.82 -7.85 10.01
CA PHE A 220 5.04 -8.63 10.01
C PHE A 220 6.19 -7.87 10.66
N GLN A 221 7.18 -8.63 11.12
CA GLN A 221 8.53 -8.16 11.44
C GLN A 221 9.53 -8.84 10.49
N ALA A 222 10.69 -8.23 10.30
CA ALA A 222 11.73 -8.78 9.47
C ALA A 222 13.14 -8.57 10.04
N THR A 223 14.03 -9.53 9.75
CA THR A 223 15.47 -9.44 10.06
C THR A 223 16.27 -9.34 8.77
N GLU A 224 17.17 -8.36 8.70
CA GLU A 224 18.01 -8.07 7.53
C GLU A 224 19.28 -8.93 7.51
N HIS A 225 19.64 -9.47 6.34
CA HIS A 225 20.90 -10.14 6.06
C HIS A 225 21.42 -9.73 4.69
N VAL A 226 22.71 -9.42 4.57
CA VAL A 226 23.35 -9.18 3.26
C VAL A 226 23.36 -10.49 2.45
N LEU A 227 22.90 -10.44 1.20
CA LEU A 227 22.93 -11.57 0.27
C LEU A 227 24.03 -11.40 -0.77
N LEU A 228 24.18 -10.18 -1.29
CA LEU A 228 25.19 -9.79 -2.26
C LEU A 228 25.66 -8.38 -1.91
N GLU A 229 26.97 -8.17 -1.92
CA GLU A 229 27.58 -6.87 -1.71
C GLU A 229 28.34 -6.47 -2.97
N GLY A 230 28.15 -5.22 -3.38
CA GLY A 230 28.86 -4.60 -4.48
C GLY A 230 30.08 -3.85 -3.95
N LEU A 231 31.23 -4.13 -4.56
CA LEU A 231 32.49 -3.45 -4.27
C LEU A 231 32.61 -2.17 -5.10
N ASP A 232 33.38 -1.20 -4.60
CA ASP A 232 33.65 0.07 -5.27
C ASP A 232 32.37 0.76 -5.78
N THR A 233 32.24 0.91 -7.09
CA THR A 233 31.10 1.58 -7.73
C THR A 233 29.98 0.62 -8.12
N ALA A 234 30.09 -0.69 -7.87
CA ALA A 234 29.06 -1.66 -8.21
C ALA A 234 27.83 -1.51 -7.30
N ARG A 235 26.68 -1.18 -7.88
CA ARG A 235 25.44 -0.94 -7.14
C ARG A 235 24.31 -1.79 -7.68
N PRO A 236 23.74 -2.70 -6.87
CA PRO A 236 22.52 -3.38 -7.22
C PRO A 236 21.36 -2.40 -7.42
N VAL A 237 20.74 -2.44 -8.61
CA VAL A 237 19.63 -1.57 -9.01
C VAL A 237 18.32 -2.33 -9.28
N GLY A 238 18.38 -3.65 -9.35
CA GLY A 238 17.21 -4.49 -9.53
C GLY A 238 17.45 -5.91 -9.05
N VAL A 239 16.38 -6.58 -8.63
CA VAL A 239 16.40 -7.98 -8.23
C VAL A 239 15.10 -8.64 -8.67
N ALA A 240 15.19 -9.81 -9.28
CA ALA A 240 14.05 -10.58 -9.74
C ALA A 240 14.29 -12.08 -9.59
N VAL A 241 13.22 -12.84 -9.37
CA VAL A 241 13.26 -14.29 -9.40
C VAL A 241 12.87 -14.77 -10.79
N GLY A 242 13.71 -15.59 -11.40
CA GLY A 242 13.41 -16.24 -12.67
C GLY A 242 13.07 -17.71 -12.51
N ARG A 243 12.80 -18.37 -13.64
CA ARG A 243 12.45 -19.80 -13.69
C ARG A 243 13.58 -20.66 -13.10
N GLY A 244 13.20 -21.78 -12.50
CA GLY A 244 14.12 -22.68 -11.79
C GLY A 244 14.60 -22.16 -10.43
N GLY A 245 14.04 -21.05 -9.94
CA GLY A 245 14.41 -20.45 -8.66
C GLY A 245 15.75 -19.74 -8.67
N ASN A 246 16.23 -19.31 -9.84
CA ASN A 246 17.43 -18.49 -9.96
C ASN A 246 17.07 -17.02 -9.64
N VAL A 247 17.98 -16.32 -8.96
CA VAL A 247 17.83 -14.90 -8.66
C VAL A 247 18.69 -14.09 -9.62
N PHE A 248 18.09 -13.11 -10.29
CA PHE A 248 18.77 -12.20 -11.19
C PHE A 248 18.94 -10.84 -10.52
N VAL A 249 20.13 -10.27 -10.62
CA VAL A 249 20.45 -8.95 -10.06
C VAL A 249 21.06 -8.10 -11.16
N THR A 250 20.50 -6.91 -11.38
CA THR A 250 21.12 -5.91 -12.25
C THR A 250 22.04 -5.03 -11.43
N LEU A 251 23.28 -4.88 -11.89
CA LEU A 251 24.26 -3.97 -11.31
C LEU A 251 24.43 -2.76 -12.22
N ALA A 252 24.60 -1.58 -11.62
CA ALA A 252 25.08 -0.38 -12.29
C ALA A 252 26.39 0.05 -11.63
N TYR A 253 27.38 0.45 -12.43
CA TYR A 253 28.67 0.94 -11.92
C TYR A 253 28.64 2.47 -11.84
N MET A 254 28.45 3.00 -10.63
CA MET A 254 28.28 4.43 -10.37
C MET A 254 28.92 4.86 -9.04
N ALA A 255 29.75 5.91 -9.08
CA ALA A 255 30.37 6.49 -7.89
C ALA A 255 29.33 7.22 -7.03
N HIS A 256 28.57 8.14 -7.64
CA HIS A 256 27.58 9.00 -6.99
C HIS A 256 26.19 8.90 -7.65
N ASN A 257 25.25 9.72 -7.17
CA ASN A 257 23.94 9.92 -7.80
C ASN A 257 24.09 10.84 -9.02
N GLU A 258 24.86 10.42 -10.01
CA GLU A 258 25.05 11.18 -11.25
C GLU A 258 23.81 11.06 -12.14
N GLY A 259 23.40 12.18 -12.73
CA GLY A 259 22.37 12.22 -13.75
C GLY A 259 23.00 11.99 -15.12
N SER A 260 23.11 10.75 -15.57
CA SER A 260 23.63 10.40 -16.90
C SER A 260 22.88 9.18 -17.44
N PRO A 261 22.57 9.08 -18.75
CA PRO A 261 21.64 8.08 -19.26
C PRO A 261 22.25 6.70 -19.50
N VAL A 262 23.58 6.56 -19.51
CA VAL A 262 24.25 5.29 -19.86
C VAL A 262 25.37 4.99 -18.87
N TYR A 263 25.26 3.85 -18.21
CA TYR A 263 26.28 3.31 -17.33
C TYR A 263 26.61 1.88 -17.76
N ARG A 264 27.85 1.46 -17.50
CA ARG A 264 28.17 0.03 -17.53
C ARG A 264 27.23 -0.68 -16.56
N SER A 265 26.66 -1.79 -17.02
CA SER A 265 25.78 -2.63 -16.21
C SER A 265 26.09 -4.09 -16.44
N ASP A 266 25.91 -4.89 -15.39
CA ASP A 266 26.00 -6.35 -15.46
C ASP A 266 24.67 -6.98 -15.04
N LEU A 267 24.39 -8.16 -15.60
CA LEU A 267 23.30 -9.03 -15.15
C LEU A 267 23.90 -10.25 -14.44
N LEU A 268 23.80 -10.27 -13.12
CA LEU A 268 24.24 -11.40 -12.31
C LEU A 268 23.12 -12.42 -12.14
N MET A 269 23.49 -13.70 -12.15
CA MET A 269 22.60 -14.81 -11.81
C MET A 269 23.14 -15.54 -10.57
N ILE A 270 22.37 -15.49 -9.49
CA ILE A 270 22.61 -16.25 -8.25
C ILE A 270 21.82 -17.55 -8.33
N ARG A 271 22.53 -18.68 -8.19
CA ARG A 271 21.98 -20.03 -8.24
C ARG A 271 22.75 -20.97 -7.33
N ARG A 272 22.18 -22.14 -7.04
CA ARG A 272 22.87 -23.18 -6.26
C ARG A 272 24.17 -23.62 -6.95
N LYS A 273 25.27 -23.69 -6.19
CA LYS A 273 26.59 -24.12 -6.69
C LYS A 273 26.53 -25.57 -7.18
N ASP A 274 26.04 -26.47 -6.34
CA ASP A 274 25.83 -27.88 -6.62
C ASP A 274 24.83 -28.09 -7.79
N PRO A 275 25.27 -28.66 -8.93
CA PRO A 275 24.42 -28.94 -10.09
C PRO A 275 23.32 -29.98 -9.83
N ALA A 276 23.55 -30.96 -8.94
CA ALA A 276 22.57 -32.02 -8.68
C ALA A 276 21.31 -31.47 -7.98
N GLY A 277 21.50 -30.47 -7.11
CA GLY A 277 20.38 -29.73 -6.50
C GLY A 277 19.74 -28.68 -7.40
N ARG A 278 20.22 -28.48 -8.65
CA ARG A 278 19.57 -27.56 -9.60
C ARG A 278 18.39 -28.28 -10.26
N ARG A 279 17.18 -27.79 -10.03
CA ARG A 279 16.02 -28.27 -10.78
C ARG A 279 16.14 -27.85 -12.25
N ARG A 280 16.17 -28.84 -13.15
CA ARG A 280 15.96 -28.60 -14.59
C ARG A 280 14.54 -28.07 -14.78
N PHE A 281 14.44 -26.90 -15.38
CA PHE A 281 13.17 -26.29 -15.72
C PHE A 281 12.93 -26.40 -17.22
N ARG A 282 11.85 -27.06 -17.66
CA ARG A 282 11.42 -27.01 -19.06
C ARG A 282 10.54 -25.79 -19.29
N GLY A 283 11.06 -24.83 -20.07
CA GLY A 283 10.28 -23.72 -20.60
C GLY A 283 9.01 -24.23 -21.27
N PHE A 284 7.88 -23.61 -20.95
CA PHE A 284 6.66 -23.74 -21.74
C PHE A 284 6.07 -22.35 -21.92
N ASP A 285 5.36 -22.16 -23.04
CA ASP A 285 4.64 -20.92 -23.31
C ASP A 285 3.36 -20.89 -22.48
N MET A 286 3.30 -19.93 -21.55
CA MET A 286 2.13 -19.75 -20.69
C MET A 286 0.90 -19.29 -21.47
N LEU A 287 1.07 -18.71 -22.66
CA LEU A 287 -0.05 -18.30 -23.51
C LEU A 287 -0.71 -19.49 -24.21
N GLU A 288 0.05 -20.58 -24.42
CA GLU A 288 -0.43 -21.80 -25.10
C GLU A 288 -0.79 -22.92 -24.12
N ALA A 289 -0.30 -22.85 -22.88
CA ALA A 289 -0.55 -23.86 -21.85
C ALA A 289 -2.04 -24.08 -21.57
N SER A 290 -2.45 -25.32 -21.29
CA SER A 290 -3.84 -25.61 -20.92
C SER A 290 -4.18 -25.09 -19.51
N PRO A 291 -5.46 -24.80 -19.20
CA PRO A 291 -5.87 -24.45 -17.84
C PRO A 291 -5.41 -25.48 -16.79
N GLN A 292 -5.42 -26.77 -17.12
CA GLN A 292 -4.94 -27.84 -16.24
C GLN A 292 -3.46 -27.70 -15.92
N GLN A 293 -2.63 -27.36 -16.92
CA GLN A 293 -1.21 -27.08 -16.70
C GLN A 293 -1.01 -25.83 -15.84
N LEU A 294 -1.79 -24.76 -16.08
CA LEU A 294 -1.72 -23.54 -15.27
C LEU A 294 -2.11 -23.79 -13.80
N PHE A 295 -3.15 -24.58 -13.54
CA PHE A 295 -3.51 -24.99 -12.16
C PHE A 295 -2.40 -25.84 -11.51
N ALA A 296 -1.75 -26.73 -12.25
CA ALA A 296 -0.65 -27.53 -11.74
C ALA A 296 0.54 -26.65 -11.32
N GLU A 297 0.82 -25.55 -12.04
CA GLU A 297 1.88 -24.60 -11.67
C GLU A 297 1.61 -23.89 -10.34
N LEU A 298 0.36 -23.67 -9.95
CA LEU A 298 0.02 -23.08 -8.64
C LEU A 298 0.54 -23.94 -7.47
N GLY A 299 0.62 -25.26 -7.67
CA GLY A 299 1.01 -26.22 -6.62
C GLY A 299 2.47 -26.62 -6.61
N ARG A 300 3.32 -26.03 -7.47
CA ARG A 300 4.75 -26.39 -7.55
C ARG A 300 5.63 -25.77 -6.46
N GLY A 301 5.05 -25.06 -5.50
CA GLY A 301 5.79 -24.42 -4.40
C GLY A 301 6.71 -23.28 -4.84
N GLY A 302 6.43 -22.68 -6.01
CA GLY A 302 7.23 -21.60 -6.61
C GLY A 302 6.41 -20.33 -6.78
N SER A 303 6.76 -19.26 -6.06
CA SER A 303 6.00 -18.00 -6.11
C SER A 303 5.96 -17.30 -7.48
N TRP A 304 7.04 -17.33 -8.29
CA TRP A 304 7.04 -16.61 -9.56
C TRP A 304 6.23 -17.33 -10.67
N PRO A 305 6.46 -18.63 -10.95
CA PRO A 305 5.65 -19.38 -11.91
C PRO A 305 4.18 -19.44 -11.51
N ALA A 306 3.88 -19.70 -10.23
CA ALA A 306 2.51 -19.74 -9.73
C ALA A 306 1.79 -18.41 -9.95
N ARG A 307 2.43 -17.27 -9.68
CA ARG A 307 1.83 -15.94 -9.94
C ARG A 307 1.55 -15.70 -11.41
N ARG A 308 2.47 -16.08 -12.31
CA ARG A 308 2.26 -15.90 -13.74
C ARG A 308 1.12 -16.79 -14.25
N ALA A 309 1.05 -18.04 -13.77
CA ALA A 309 -0.05 -18.94 -14.07
C ALA A 309 -1.39 -18.40 -13.53
N TYR A 310 -1.40 -17.89 -12.30
CA TYR A 310 -2.57 -17.22 -11.70
C TYR A 310 -3.06 -16.05 -12.55
N VAL A 311 -2.16 -15.13 -12.92
CA VAL A 311 -2.51 -13.95 -13.75
C VAL A 311 -3.07 -14.40 -15.09
N GLU A 312 -2.50 -15.44 -15.69
CA GLU A 312 -2.98 -15.98 -16.96
C GLU A 312 -4.37 -16.63 -16.84
N LEU A 313 -4.63 -17.40 -15.77
CA LEU A 313 -5.96 -17.95 -15.48
C LEU A 313 -7.01 -16.83 -15.35
N VAL A 314 -6.71 -15.78 -14.59
CA VAL A 314 -7.61 -14.62 -14.44
C VAL A 314 -7.80 -13.89 -15.77
N ARG A 315 -6.75 -13.73 -16.57
CA ARG A 315 -6.81 -13.07 -17.88
C ARG A 315 -7.72 -13.81 -18.86
N ARG A 316 -7.68 -15.15 -18.85
CA ARG A 316 -8.51 -16.00 -19.73
C ARG A 316 -9.96 -16.11 -19.26
N GLY A 317 -10.23 -15.82 -17.99
CA GLY A 317 -11.59 -15.64 -17.47
C GLY A 317 -12.33 -16.93 -17.16
N ARG A 318 -13.68 -16.88 -17.24
CA ARG A 318 -14.63 -17.89 -16.76
C ARG A 318 -14.23 -19.32 -17.11
N ASP A 319 -13.94 -19.60 -18.38
CA ASP A 319 -13.69 -20.96 -18.85
C ASP A 319 -12.38 -21.54 -18.32
N ALA A 320 -11.35 -20.69 -18.19
CA ALA A 320 -10.05 -21.12 -17.68
C ALA A 320 -10.06 -21.42 -16.18
N VAL A 321 -10.96 -20.80 -15.42
CA VAL A 321 -11.11 -21.04 -13.97
C VAL A 321 -12.22 -22.04 -13.63
N ALA A 322 -12.81 -22.70 -14.64
CA ALA A 322 -13.82 -23.73 -14.43
C ALA A 322 -13.30 -24.82 -13.47
N GLY A 323 -14.15 -25.21 -12.51
CA GLY A 323 -13.81 -26.19 -11.47
C GLY A 323 -12.93 -25.66 -10.34
N VAL A 324 -12.64 -24.35 -10.26
CA VAL A 324 -11.82 -23.79 -9.16
C VAL A 324 -12.37 -24.11 -7.77
N VAL A 325 -13.69 -24.14 -7.61
CA VAL A 325 -14.34 -24.47 -6.33
C VAL A 325 -14.09 -25.92 -5.93
N ASP A 326 -14.21 -26.84 -6.89
CA ASP A 326 -13.97 -28.26 -6.63
C ASP A 326 -12.49 -28.50 -6.32
N ARG A 327 -11.59 -27.79 -7.01
CA ARG A 327 -10.15 -27.79 -6.70
C ARG A 327 -9.84 -27.26 -5.30
N LEU A 328 -10.51 -26.18 -4.87
CA LEU A 328 -10.36 -25.63 -3.53
C LEU A 328 -10.79 -26.65 -2.47
N LYS A 329 -11.95 -27.30 -2.67
CA LYS A 329 -12.47 -28.33 -1.76
C LYS A 329 -11.60 -29.58 -1.69
N ALA A 330 -11.01 -29.99 -2.82
CA ALA A 330 -10.15 -31.16 -2.90
C ALA A 330 -8.71 -30.91 -2.43
N SER A 331 -8.31 -29.65 -2.24
CA SER A 331 -6.97 -29.28 -1.78
C SER A 331 -6.89 -29.18 -0.25
N ASN A 332 -5.68 -29.17 0.29
CA ASN A 332 -5.41 -29.03 1.72
C ASN A 332 -4.85 -27.61 2.01
N PRO A 333 -5.33 -26.92 3.06
CA PRO A 333 -4.84 -25.61 3.50
C PRO A 333 -3.32 -25.44 3.64
N GLU A 334 -2.57 -26.50 3.89
CA GLU A 334 -1.10 -26.51 4.01
C GLU A 334 -0.37 -26.49 2.65
N ARG A 335 -1.09 -26.72 1.54
CA ARG A 335 -0.47 -26.78 0.21
C ARG A 335 -0.23 -25.39 -0.39
N SER A 336 0.84 -25.25 -1.15
CA SER A 336 1.25 -23.97 -1.75
C SER A 336 0.22 -23.34 -2.69
N GLU A 337 -0.59 -24.16 -3.37
CA GLU A 337 -1.66 -23.68 -4.25
C GLU A 337 -2.86 -23.10 -3.49
N TYR A 338 -3.02 -23.44 -2.21
CA TYR A 338 -4.26 -23.19 -1.49
C TYR A 338 -4.61 -21.70 -1.38
N PRO A 339 -3.67 -20.79 -1.02
CA PRO A 339 -3.93 -19.35 -1.04
C PRO A 339 -4.36 -18.86 -2.44
N HIS A 340 -3.80 -19.43 -3.51
CA HIS A 340 -4.20 -19.09 -4.88
C HIS A 340 -5.63 -19.54 -5.18
N LEU A 341 -6.02 -20.74 -4.77
CA LEU A 341 -7.37 -21.26 -4.98
C LEU A 341 -8.43 -20.46 -4.21
N VAL A 342 -8.14 -20.06 -2.96
CA VAL A 342 -9.00 -19.17 -2.17
C VAL A 342 -9.29 -17.86 -2.92
N TRP A 343 -8.24 -17.21 -3.42
CA TRP A 343 -8.38 -15.95 -4.15
C TRP A 343 -9.04 -16.11 -5.52
N LEU A 344 -8.69 -17.16 -6.29
CA LEU A 344 -9.35 -17.43 -7.57
C LEU A 344 -10.84 -17.68 -7.37
N ALA A 345 -11.24 -18.47 -6.36
CA ALA A 345 -12.64 -18.74 -6.07
C ALA A 345 -13.39 -17.46 -5.67
N ALA A 346 -12.85 -16.70 -4.71
CA ALA A 346 -13.44 -15.43 -4.25
C ALA A 346 -13.57 -14.42 -5.39
N HIS A 347 -12.50 -14.22 -6.16
CA HIS A 347 -12.50 -13.29 -7.28
C HIS A 347 -13.46 -13.71 -8.39
N SER A 348 -13.48 -15.00 -8.74
CA SER A 348 -14.39 -15.55 -9.76
C SER A 348 -15.86 -15.40 -9.35
N ALA A 349 -16.18 -15.60 -8.07
CA ALA A 349 -17.52 -15.35 -7.55
C ALA A 349 -17.89 -13.86 -7.59
N ARG A 350 -16.97 -12.96 -7.24
CA ARG A 350 -17.19 -11.50 -7.34
C ARG A 350 -17.45 -11.03 -8.77
N LEU A 351 -16.82 -11.67 -9.76
CA LEU A 351 -17.03 -11.37 -11.19
C LEU A 351 -18.22 -12.12 -11.80
N GLY A 352 -18.93 -12.95 -11.02
CA GLY A 352 -20.06 -13.74 -11.51
C GLY A 352 -19.68 -14.91 -12.42
N TRP A 353 -18.41 -15.30 -12.46
CA TRP A 353 -17.92 -16.47 -13.21
C TRP A 353 -18.29 -17.78 -12.53
N VAL A 354 -18.35 -17.75 -11.20
CA VAL A 354 -18.76 -18.86 -10.34
C VAL A 354 -19.90 -18.37 -9.44
N GLU A 355 -20.85 -19.26 -9.12
CA GLU A 355 -21.95 -18.92 -8.22
C GLU A 355 -21.44 -18.59 -6.81
N ARG A 356 -21.78 -17.41 -6.29
CA ARG A 356 -21.41 -16.96 -4.95
C ARG A 356 -21.77 -17.99 -3.86
N ARG A 357 -22.96 -18.61 -3.93
CA ARG A 357 -23.44 -19.63 -2.97
C ARG A 357 -22.55 -20.86 -2.86
N LYS A 358 -21.71 -21.14 -3.87
CA LYS A 358 -20.74 -22.26 -3.85
C LYS A 358 -19.42 -21.88 -3.18
N VAL A 359 -19.12 -20.59 -3.07
CA VAL A 359 -17.82 -20.07 -2.61
C VAL A 359 -17.90 -19.51 -1.19
N VAL A 360 -18.86 -18.63 -0.93
CA VAL A 360 -18.91 -17.89 0.33
C VAL A 360 -19.02 -18.81 1.55
N PRO A 361 -19.90 -19.82 1.60
CA PRO A 361 -19.95 -20.74 2.74
C PRO A 361 -18.62 -21.43 3.02
N GLN A 362 -17.92 -21.89 1.98
CA GLN A 362 -16.61 -22.54 2.11
C GLN A 362 -15.57 -21.60 2.74
N LEU A 363 -15.54 -20.34 2.31
CA LEU A 363 -14.62 -19.35 2.89
C LEU A 363 -15.03 -18.99 4.33
N VAL A 364 -16.32 -18.93 4.64
CA VAL A 364 -16.82 -18.69 5.99
C VAL A 364 -16.40 -19.81 6.93
N ASP A 365 -16.48 -21.07 6.49
CA ASP A 365 -16.02 -22.23 7.27
C ASP A 365 -14.52 -22.14 7.58
N LEU A 366 -13.70 -21.78 6.58
CA LEU A 366 -12.25 -21.54 6.77
C LEU A 366 -11.95 -20.38 7.73
N VAL A 367 -12.81 -19.36 7.80
CA VAL A 367 -12.63 -18.24 8.73
C VAL A 367 -13.01 -18.61 10.16
N ARG A 368 -14.00 -19.51 10.32
CA ARG A 368 -14.46 -20.02 11.61
C ARG A 368 -13.49 -21.03 12.23
N ASP A 369 -12.77 -21.77 11.41
CA ASP A 369 -11.70 -22.66 11.84
C ASP A 369 -10.49 -21.84 12.32
N SER A 370 -10.27 -21.81 13.63
CA SER A 370 -9.17 -21.08 14.28
C SER A 370 -7.79 -21.67 13.98
N ASP A 371 -7.74 -22.97 13.68
CA ASP A 371 -6.50 -23.71 13.47
C ASP A 371 -6.10 -23.77 11.99
N SER A 372 -7.03 -23.39 11.10
CA SER A 372 -6.77 -23.38 9.66
C SER A 372 -5.60 -22.47 9.31
N PRO A 373 -4.53 -22.98 8.65
CA PRO A 373 -3.47 -22.15 8.11
C PRO A 373 -3.98 -21.23 6.99
N ALA A 374 -5.19 -21.46 6.45
CA ALA A 374 -5.82 -20.63 5.43
C ALA A 374 -6.71 -19.52 6.01
N ARG A 375 -6.99 -19.51 7.33
CA ARG A 375 -7.91 -18.58 7.99
C ARG A 375 -7.67 -17.13 7.57
N GLY A 376 -6.45 -16.63 7.75
CA GLY A 376 -6.12 -15.24 7.43
C GLY A 376 -6.23 -14.87 5.94
N VAL A 377 -5.98 -15.81 5.01
CA VAL A 377 -6.16 -15.54 3.57
C VAL A 377 -7.64 -15.56 3.19
N ALA A 378 -8.43 -16.46 3.78
CA ALA A 378 -9.87 -16.53 3.59
C ALA A 378 -10.58 -15.29 4.17
N THR A 379 -10.21 -14.84 5.38
CA THR A 379 -10.77 -13.60 5.99
C THR A 379 -10.55 -12.40 5.09
N ARG A 380 -9.32 -12.24 4.58
CA ARG A 380 -8.98 -11.15 3.69
C ARG A 380 -9.70 -11.24 2.34
N ALA A 381 -9.75 -12.43 1.73
CA ALA A 381 -10.45 -12.62 0.47
C ALA A 381 -11.95 -12.30 0.60
N LEU A 382 -12.58 -12.70 1.71
CA LEU A 382 -13.95 -12.33 2.03
C LEU A 382 -14.12 -10.82 2.23
N ALA A 383 -13.25 -10.18 3.02
CA ALA A 383 -13.34 -8.75 3.30
C ALA A 383 -13.17 -7.90 2.02
N GLU A 384 -12.20 -8.24 1.18
CA GLU A 384 -11.90 -7.46 -0.04
C GLU A 384 -12.86 -7.77 -1.21
N CYS A 385 -13.41 -8.99 -1.30
CA CYS A 385 -14.33 -9.34 -2.39
C CYS A 385 -15.81 -9.13 -2.03
N PHE A 386 -16.17 -9.26 -0.76
CA PHE A 386 -17.55 -9.31 -0.28
C PHE A 386 -17.79 -8.46 0.98
N GLY A 387 -16.90 -7.51 1.32
CA GLY A 387 -17.05 -6.69 2.53
C GLY A 387 -18.33 -5.84 2.59
N VAL A 388 -18.93 -5.50 1.44
CA VAL A 388 -20.21 -4.77 1.33
C VAL A 388 -21.44 -5.67 1.45
N ASP A 389 -21.23 -6.99 1.54
CA ASP A 389 -22.30 -7.97 1.55
C ASP A 389 -22.98 -8.02 2.92
N GLY A 390 -24.27 -7.64 2.95
CA GLY A 390 -25.06 -7.62 4.17
C GLY A 390 -25.22 -8.99 4.84
N GLU A 391 -25.16 -10.09 4.06
CA GLU A 391 -25.22 -11.46 4.61
C GLU A 391 -24.03 -11.78 5.53
N LEU A 392 -22.90 -11.09 5.33
CA LEU A 392 -21.68 -11.29 6.11
C LEU A 392 -21.60 -10.38 7.34
N LYS A 393 -22.57 -9.49 7.56
CA LYS A 393 -22.54 -8.52 8.67
C LYS A 393 -22.33 -9.21 10.03
N THR A 394 -23.12 -10.24 10.31
CA THR A 394 -23.03 -11.00 11.57
C THR A 394 -21.66 -11.67 11.76
N LEU A 395 -21.05 -12.13 10.66
CA LEU A 395 -19.68 -12.66 10.71
C LEU A 395 -18.70 -11.54 11.08
N TRP A 396 -18.75 -10.41 10.37
CA TRP A 396 -17.84 -9.29 10.61
C TRP A 396 -17.97 -8.72 12.03
N ASP A 397 -19.19 -8.58 12.53
CA ASP A 397 -19.43 -8.08 13.89
C ASP A 397 -18.81 -9.00 14.96
N ARG A 398 -18.90 -10.32 14.77
CA ARG A 398 -18.27 -11.30 15.66
C ARG A 398 -16.74 -11.19 15.63
N LEU A 399 -16.17 -11.07 14.43
CA LEU A 399 -14.71 -11.04 14.23
C LEU A 399 -14.06 -9.73 14.74
N LEU A 400 -14.82 -8.70 15.10
CA LEU A 400 -14.27 -7.51 15.78
C LEU A 400 -13.66 -7.85 17.15
N SER A 401 -14.08 -8.94 17.77
CA SER A 401 -13.57 -9.43 19.06
C SER A 401 -12.60 -10.60 18.91
N ASP A 402 -12.13 -10.89 17.69
CA ASP A 402 -11.22 -12.02 17.44
C ASP A 402 -9.87 -11.83 18.14
N SER A 403 -9.30 -12.92 18.65
CA SER A 403 -7.99 -12.91 19.31
C SER A 403 -6.83 -12.79 18.31
N ASP A 404 -7.05 -13.17 17.04
CA ASP A 404 -6.09 -13.00 15.96
C ASP A 404 -6.14 -11.55 15.45
N PRO A 405 -5.08 -10.73 15.63
CA PRO A 405 -5.13 -9.32 15.24
C PRO A 405 -5.28 -9.10 13.73
N ARG A 406 -4.84 -10.06 12.89
CA ARG A 406 -5.00 -9.96 11.44
C ARG A 406 -6.46 -10.18 11.05
N VAL A 407 -7.11 -11.18 11.64
CA VAL A 407 -8.55 -11.44 11.44
C VAL A 407 -9.35 -10.24 11.94
N GLN A 408 -9.04 -9.75 13.14
CA GLN A 408 -9.65 -8.55 13.71
C GLN A 408 -9.48 -7.32 12.81
N GLN A 409 -8.29 -7.08 12.26
CA GLN A 409 -8.04 -5.97 11.34
C GLN A 409 -8.93 -6.07 10.10
N PHE A 410 -9.01 -7.23 9.45
CA PHE A 410 -9.83 -7.39 8.24
C PHE A 410 -11.33 -7.30 8.53
N ALA A 411 -11.77 -7.70 9.73
CA ALA A 411 -13.14 -7.45 10.18
C ALA A 411 -13.43 -5.94 10.27
N VAL A 412 -12.50 -5.15 10.83
CA VAL A 412 -12.61 -3.68 10.86
C VAL A 412 -12.60 -3.09 9.45
N ILE A 413 -11.73 -3.57 8.55
CA ILE A 413 -11.67 -3.11 7.16
C ILE A 413 -13.00 -3.38 6.43
N ALA A 414 -13.64 -4.53 6.65
CA ALA A 414 -14.95 -4.83 6.08
C ALA A 414 -16.04 -3.84 6.55
N GLN A 415 -15.97 -3.38 7.80
CA GLN A 415 -16.88 -2.36 8.34
C GLN A 415 -16.72 -1.00 7.66
N ALA A 416 -15.54 -0.69 7.10
CA ALA A 416 -15.29 0.60 6.43
C ALA A 416 -16.20 0.85 5.22
N THR A 417 -16.67 -0.22 4.58
CA THR A 417 -17.59 -0.18 3.43
C THR A 417 -19.03 -0.55 3.79
N SER A 418 -19.29 -0.93 5.05
CA SER A 418 -20.64 -1.24 5.53
C SER A 418 -21.49 0.04 5.61
N PRO A 419 -22.78 0.00 5.23
CA PRO A 419 -23.71 1.12 5.43
C PRO A 419 -24.08 1.33 6.90
N ALA A 420 -23.93 0.31 7.75
CA ALA A 420 -24.24 0.36 9.17
C ALA A 420 -23.08 -0.28 9.98
N PRO A 421 -21.94 0.41 10.08
CA PRO A 421 -20.77 -0.12 10.79
C PRO A 421 -21.01 -0.22 12.29
N SER A 422 -20.50 -1.28 12.91
CA SER A 422 -20.61 -1.53 14.36
C SER A 422 -19.63 -0.67 15.19
N LEU A 423 -19.78 0.65 15.11
CA LEU A 423 -18.81 1.63 15.63
C LEU A 423 -18.61 1.54 17.15
N ALA A 424 -19.66 1.23 17.92
CA ALA A 424 -19.54 1.07 19.37
C ALA A 424 -18.61 -0.10 19.73
N THR A 425 -18.76 -1.24 19.03
CA THR A 425 -17.89 -2.41 19.18
C THR A 425 -16.46 -2.10 18.74
N ILE A 426 -16.28 -1.36 17.62
CA ILE A 426 -14.97 -0.93 17.15
C ILE A 426 -14.26 -0.07 18.20
N ALA A 427 -14.96 0.93 18.76
CA ALA A 427 -14.42 1.82 19.79
C ALA A 427 -14.08 1.06 21.09
N ALA A 428 -14.93 0.12 21.51
CA ALA A 428 -14.75 -0.66 22.73
C ALA A 428 -13.72 -1.81 22.61
N GLY A 429 -13.32 -2.19 21.38
CA GLY A 429 -12.38 -3.29 21.12
C GLY A 429 -11.22 -2.86 20.23
N PRO A 430 -11.28 -3.07 18.90
CA PRO A 430 -10.16 -2.83 17.97
C PRO A 430 -9.47 -1.47 18.11
N ALA A 431 -10.20 -0.39 18.40
CA ALA A 431 -9.61 0.94 18.52
C ALA A 431 -8.70 1.10 19.74
N ARG A 432 -8.83 0.23 20.75
CA ARG A 432 -7.99 0.17 21.96
C ARG A 432 -6.76 -0.73 21.78
N SER A 433 -6.60 -1.34 20.60
CA SER A 433 -5.54 -2.30 20.34
C SER A 433 -4.15 -1.66 20.39
N THR A 434 -3.19 -2.39 20.96
CA THR A 434 -1.77 -2.02 20.92
C THR A 434 -1.16 -2.31 19.55
N ASP A 435 -1.76 -3.20 18.76
CA ASP A 435 -1.40 -3.42 17.36
C ASP A 435 -1.75 -2.18 16.53
N SER A 436 -0.72 -1.55 15.93
CA SER A 436 -0.88 -0.28 15.21
C SER A 436 -1.78 -0.42 13.97
N TYR A 437 -1.78 -1.58 13.32
CA TYR A 437 -2.58 -1.81 12.12
C TYR A 437 -4.05 -1.98 12.46
N VAL A 438 -4.37 -2.75 13.52
CA VAL A 438 -5.75 -2.87 14.03
C VAL A 438 -6.27 -1.51 14.47
N ARG A 439 -5.50 -0.81 15.31
CA ARG A 439 -5.89 0.50 15.84
C ARG A 439 -6.10 1.54 14.75
N GLN A 440 -5.19 1.61 13.77
CA GLN A 440 -5.31 2.56 12.66
C GLN A 440 -6.54 2.29 11.80
N SER A 441 -6.76 1.03 11.40
CA SER A 441 -7.98 0.67 10.67
C SER A 441 -9.23 1.04 11.47
N ALA A 442 -9.22 0.87 12.80
CA ALA A 442 -10.36 1.16 13.66
C ALA A 442 -10.67 2.66 13.76
N PHE A 443 -9.68 3.50 14.09
CA PHE A 443 -9.95 4.93 14.21
C PHE A 443 -10.26 5.58 12.86
N GLN A 444 -9.76 5.04 11.74
CA GLN A 444 -10.12 5.52 10.40
C GLN A 444 -11.59 5.21 10.07
N VAL A 445 -12.10 4.04 10.46
CA VAL A 445 -13.54 3.72 10.33
C VAL A 445 -14.38 4.65 11.22
N MET A 446 -13.94 4.90 12.46
CA MET A 446 -14.59 5.86 13.36
C MET A 446 -14.58 7.29 12.79
N ALA A 447 -13.46 7.73 12.21
CA ALA A 447 -13.33 9.05 11.59
C ALA A 447 -14.32 9.22 10.44
N ARG A 448 -14.45 8.18 9.59
CA ARG A 448 -15.30 8.20 8.40
C ARG A 448 -16.80 8.15 8.72
N HIS A 449 -17.20 7.36 9.70
CA HIS A 449 -18.61 7.01 9.92
C HIS A 449 -19.19 7.52 11.24
N GLY A 450 -18.35 7.92 12.20
CA GLY A 450 -18.82 8.44 13.49
C GLY A 450 -19.59 9.75 13.33
N SER A 451 -20.75 9.85 13.98
CA SER A 451 -21.42 11.13 14.17
C SER A 451 -20.63 12.02 15.14
N LEU A 452 -20.81 13.34 15.06
CA LEU A 452 -20.19 14.26 16.02
C LEU A 452 -20.55 13.92 17.48
N LYS A 453 -21.80 13.49 17.72
CA LYS A 453 -22.26 13.06 19.05
C LYS A 453 -21.49 11.83 19.55
N GLN A 454 -21.28 10.83 18.70
CA GLN A 454 -20.50 9.64 19.06
C GLN A 454 -19.03 9.98 19.33
N LEU A 455 -18.41 10.77 18.45
CA LEU A 455 -17.02 11.20 18.62
C LEU A 455 -16.81 12.01 19.91
N ALA A 456 -17.72 12.93 20.21
CA ALA A 456 -17.71 13.69 21.46
C ALA A 456 -17.88 12.78 22.69
N GLY A 457 -18.81 11.82 22.64
CA GLY A 457 -19.03 10.86 23.72
C GLY A 457 -17.83 9.96 23.99
N TRP A 458 -17.14 9.48 22.94
CA TRP A 458 -15.91 8.71 23.12
C TRP A 458 -14.75 9.57 23.62
N ALA A 459 -14.66 10.83 23.19
CA ALA A 459 -13.63 11.77 23.63
C ALA A 459 -13.72 12.10 25.13
N THR A 460 -14.88 11.90 25.77
CA THR A 460 -15.10 12.09 27.22
C THR A 460 -15.23 10.79 28.01
N SER A 461 -14.94 9.64 27.39
CA SER A 461 -14.97 8.33 28.04
C SER A 461 -14.09 8.28 29.30
N ARG A 462 -14.47 7.47 30.30
CA ARG A 462 -13.62 7.19 31.46
C ARG A 462 -12.37 6.37 31.08
N ASP A 463 -12.46 5.54 30.04
CA ASP A 463 -11.33 4.77 29.48
C ASP A 463 -10.49 5.67 28.57
N ASP A 464 -9.22 5.84 28.91
CA ASP A 464 -8.28 6.71 28.20
C ASP A 464 -7.90 6.21 26.81
N ARG A 465 -7.93 4.89 26.57
CA ARG A 465 -7.70 4.31 25.23
C ARG A 465 -8.87 4.59 24.30
N ILE A 466 -10.10 4.62 24.83
CA ILE A 466 -11.28 5.07 24.05
C ILE A 466 -11.15 6.57 23.73
N ARG A 467 -10.74 7.39 24.70
CA ARG A 467 -10.47 8.82 24.45
C ARG A 467 -9.38 9.01 23.40
N LEU A 468 -8.28 8.26 23.48
CA LEU A 468 -7.20 8.27 22.50
C LEU A 468 -7.70 7.92 21.10
N ALA A 469 -8.48 6.83 20.97
CA ALA A 469 -9.09 6.45 19.70
C ALA A 469 -10.00 7.55 19.13
N ALA A 470 -10.78 8.22 19.98
CA ALA A 470 -11.61 9.34 19.58
C ALA A 470 -10.76 10.52 19.07
N VAL A 471 -9.69 10.89 19.78
CA VAL A 471 -8.76 11.96 19.36
C VAL A 471 -8.09 11.62 18.02
N LEU A 472 -7.66 10.38 17.83
CA LEU A 472 -7.10 9.89 16.56
C LEU A 472 -8.13 10.01 15.41
N ALA A 473 -9.38 9.63 15.67
CA ALA A 473 -10.46 9.72 14.69
C ALA A 473 -10.83 11.18 14.35
N ILE A 474 -11.00 12.02 15.38
CA ILE A 474 -11.32 13.46 15.26
C ILE A 474 -10.20 14.18 14.51
N GLY A 475 -8.95 14.00 14.94
CA GLY A 475 -7.78 14.60 14.33
C GLY A 475 -7.61 14.18 12.88
N THR A 476 -7.78 12.89 12.58
CA THR A 476 -7.77 12.37 11.20
C THR A 476 -8.84 13.04 10.34
N ARG A 477 -10.09 13.09 10.82
CA ARG A 477 -11.21 13.70 10.09
C ARG A 477 -11.02 15.20 9.85
N LEU A 478 -10.40 15.90 10.81
CA LEU A 478 -10.19 17.34 10.75
C LEU A 478 -9.02 17.74 9.85
N THR A 479 -7.91 17.00 9.92
CA THR A 479 -6.61 17.46 9.39
C THR A 479 -6.12 16.70 8.15
N ILE A 480 -6.66 15.50 7.91
CA ILE A 480 -6.20 14.64 6.81
C ILE A 480 -7.24 14.69 5.69
N PRO A 481 -6.93 15.34 4.55
CA PRO A 481 -7.85 15.38 3.43
C PRO A 481 -8.06 13.97 2.87
N PRO A 482 -9.23 13.67 2.27
CA PRO A 482 -9.49 12.37 1.68
C PRO A 482 -8.43 12.05 0.62
N ALA A 483 -8.02 10.79 0.50
CA ALA A 483 -6.97 10.42 -0.46
C ALA A 483 -7.36 10.78 -1.91
N VAL A 484 -8.66 10.69 -2.19
CA VAL A 484 -9.28 10.90 -3.50
C VAL A 484 -10.46 11.86 -3.37
N GLY A 485 -10.74 12.61 -4.43
CA GLY A 485 -11.88 13.52 -4.49
C GLY A 485 -11.48 14.99 -4.44
N SER A 486 -12.49 15.85 -4.56
CA SER A 486 -12.28 17.29 -4.60
C SER A 486 -11.91 17.82 -3.22
N LEU A 487 -10.84 18.60 -3.15
CA LEU A 487 -10.61 19.49 -2.02
C LEU A 487 -11.66 20.60 -2.01
N ARG A 488 -11.72 21.34 -0.90
CA ARG A 488 -12.61 22.50 -0.75
C ARG A 488 -12.50 23.44 -1.95
N PRO A 489 -13.63 23.86 -2.55
CA PRO A 489 -13.64 24.92 -3.55
C PRO A 489 -12.93 26.16 -3.02
N GLY A 490 -12.05 26.77 -3.83
CA GLY A 490 -11.34 27.99 -3.45
C GLY A 490 -10.10 27.80 -2.56
N LEU A 491 -9.70 26.56 -2.23
CA LEU A 491 -8.42 26.30 -1.55
C LEU A 491 -7.26 26.94 -2.35
N PRO A 492 -6.51 27.90 -1.78
CA PRO A 492 -5.33 28.44 -2.44
C PRO A 492 -4.28 27.34 -2.58
N LEU A 493 -4.05 26.91 -3.81
CA LEU A 493 -3.00 25.96 -4.12
C LEU A 493 -1.71 26.72 -4.44
N GLY A 494 -0.66 26.45 -3.66
CA GLY A 494 0.69 26.89 -3.96
C GLY A 494 1.14 26.40 -5.33
N LYS A 495 1.81 27.27 -6.09
CA LYS A 495 2.41 26.93 -7.38
C LYS A 495 3.78 26.31 -7.16
N TRP A 496 4.18 25.39 -8.04
CA TRP A 496 5.57 24.98 -8.11
C TRP A 496 6.42 26.11 -8.72
N PRO A 497 7.69 26.27 -8.29
CA PRO A 497 8.53 27.40 -8.69
C PRO A 497 8.85 27.41 -10.19
N ASN A 498 8.78 26.26 -10.87
CA ASN A 498 9.13 26.13 -12.27
C ASN A 498 7.89 25.78 -13.12
N PRO A 499 7.50 26.60 -14.11
CA PRO A 499 6.33 26.31 -14.96
C PRO A 499 6.50 25.05 -15.83
N LYS A 500 7.73 24.59 -16.08
CA LYS A 500 8.00 23.34 -16.84
C LYS A 500 7.42 22.11 -16.16
N VAL A 501 7.29 22.13 -14.83
CA VAL A 501 6.68 21.06 -14.01
C VAL A 501 5.30 20.66 -14.51
N TYR A 502 4.55 21.64 -15.01
CA TYR A 502 3.19 21.41 -15.48
C TYR A 502 3.13 20.88 -16.92
N ARG A 503 4.20 21.00 -17.71
CA ARG A 503 4.24 20.58 -19.12
C ARG A 503 4.96 19.24 -19.24
N VAL A 504 4.19 18.16 -19.27
CA VAL A 504 4.72 16.79 -19.27
C VAL A 504 4.69 16.21 -20.68
N THR A 505 5.83 15.74 -21.17
CA THR A 505 5.96 15.08 -22.48
C THR A 505 5.72 13.58 -22.35
N TYR A 506 4.62 13.13 -22.94
CA TYR A 506 4.26 11.72 -23.08
C TYR A 506 4.59 11.23 -24.50
N VAL A 507 4.39 9.94 -24.77
CA VAL A 507 4.48 9.41 -26.14
C VAL A 507 3.50 10.15 -27.05
N GLY A 508 4.03 10.83 -28.06
CA GLY A 508 3.27 11.52 -29.11
C GLY A 508 2.68 12.89 -28.75
N GLN A 509 2.81 13.37 -27.50
CA GLN A 509 2.26 14.67 -27.12
C GLN A 509 2.88 15.26 -25.84
N THR A 510 2.93 16.59 -25.77
CA THR A 510 3.20 17.32 -24.53
C THR A 510 1.89 17.90 -23.99
N VAL A 511 1.59 17.65 -22.72
CA VAL A 511 0.34 18.11 -22.07
C VAL A 511 0.68 19.04 -20.92
N ASP A 512 -0.03 20.17 -20.87
CA ASP A 512 -0.10 20.97 -19.65
C ASP A 512 -1.11 20.35 -18.69
N VAL A 513 -0.65 19.73 -17.61
CA VAL A 513 -1.50 18.98 -16.67
C VAL A 513 -2.50 19.88 -15.93
N ARG A 514 -2.29 21.20 -15.91
CA ARG A 514 -3.26 22.16 -15.34
C ARG A 514 -4.56 22.20 -16.13
N LYS A 515 -4.53 21.82 -17.41
CA LYS A 515 -5.75 21.68 -18.23
C LYS A 515 -6.60 20.47 -17.84
N LEU A 516 -6.05 19.56 -17.03
CA LEU A 516 -6.74 18.35 -16.55
C LEU A 516 -7.44 18.57 -15.20
N GLY A 517 -7.13 19.65 -14.49
CA GLY A 517 -7.74 19.99 -13.20
C GLY A 517 -6.81 20.82 -12.31
N PRO A 518 -7.23 21.11 -11.07
CA PRO A 518 -6.39 21.80 -10.09
C PRO A 518 -5.11 21.01 -9.81
N VAL A 519 -3.96 21.68 -9.92
CA VAL A 519 -2.63 21.10 -9.68
C VAL A 519 -1.84 22.09 -8.83
N GLY A 520 -1.42 21.68 -7.64
CA GLY A 520 -0.63 22.54 -6.75
C GLY A 520 -0.29 21.87 -5.43
N VAL A 521 0.26 22.64 -4.50
CA VAL A 521 0.63 22.17 -3.14
C VAL A 521 -0.16 22.92 -2.07
N PHE A 522 -0.44 22.28 -0.94
CA PHE A 522 -1.09 22.88 0.23
C PHE A 522 -0.65 22.17 1.52
N SER A 523 -0.44 22.91 2.60
CA SER A 523 -0.24 22.33 3.93
C SER A 523 -1.58 22.11 4.62
N THR A 524 -1.62 21.31 5.69
CA THR A 524 -2.82 21.21 6.53
C THR A 524 -3.23 22.59 7.07
N ALA A 525 -2.29 23.46 7.42
CA ALA A 525 -2.56 24.82 7.85
C ALA A 525 -3.17 25.68 6.74
N ASP A 526 -2.69 25.56 5.50
CA ASP A 526 -3.30 26.26 4.36
C ASP A 526 -4.72 25.76 4.10
N HIS A 527 -4.94 24.46 4.25
CA HIS A 527 -6.27 23.87 4.14
C HIS A 527 -7.22 24.33 5.24
N TRP A 528 -6.71 24.46 6.46
CA TRP A 528 -7.46 24.95 7.60
C TRP A 528 -7.88 26.41 7.40
N ARG A 529 -6.91 27.29 7.10
CA ARG A 529 -7.14 28.74 6.87
C ARG A 529 -8.00 29.06 5.65
N ALA A 530 -8.23 28.11 4.76
CA ALA A 530 -8.99 28.33 3.54
C ALA A 530 -10.49 28.51 3.81
N GLY A 531 -10.89 29.77 4.03
CA GLY A 531 -12.29 30.19 4.16
C GLY A 531 -12.87 30.00 5.56
N LYS A 532 -14.20 30.18 5.69
CA LYS A 532 -14.91 29.96 6.96
C LYS A 532 -14.97 28.47 7.27
N HIS A 533 -14.63 28.10 8.50
CA HIS A 533 -14.77 26.73 8.96
C HIS A 533 -16.25 26.31 9.04
N THR A 534 -16.54 25.05 8.73
CA THR A 534 -17.89 24.50 8.89
C THR A 534 -18.21 24.29 10.37
N PRO A 535 -19.50 24.24 10.77
CA PRO A 535 -19.86 23.91 12.16
C PRO A 535 -19.26 22.59 12.64
N GLU A 536 -19.16 21.61 11.74
CA GLU A 536 -18.50 20.34 12.00
C GLU A 536 -17.01 20.52 12.36
N GLN A 537 -16.27 21.31 11.59
CA GLN A 537 -14.86 21.56 11.87
C GLN A 537 -14.63 22.29 13.18
N GLU A 538 -15.42 23.32 13.45
CA GLU A 538 -15.33 24.04 14.73
C GLU A 538 -15.62 23.10 15.90
N THR A 539 -16.60 22.19 15.75
CA THR A 539 -16.88 21.16 16.76
C THR A 539 -15.69 20.22 16.95
N LEU A 540 -15.14 19.67 15.87
CA LEU A 540 -13.99 18.76 15.94
C LEU A 540 -12.75 19.45 16.53
N PHE A 541 -12.49 20.70 16.15
CA PHE A 541 -11.39 21.50 16.68
C PHE A 541 -11.56 21.78 18.17
N ALA A 542 -12.76 22.17 18.62
CA ALA A 542 -13.07 22.37 20.03
C ALA A 542 -12.92 21.09 20.85
N LEU A 543 -13.31 19.93 20.30
CA LEU A 543 -13.09 18.64 20.94
C LEU A 543 -11.61 18.33 21.13
N LEU A 544 -10.74 18.66 20.17
CA LEU A 544 -9.29 18.51 20.33
C LEU A 544 -8.71 19.47 21.35
N LEU A 545 -9.12 20.76 21.31
CA LEU A 545 -8.69 21.76 22.29
C LEU A 545 -8.98 21.30 23.72
N ALA A 546 -10.18 20.77 23.96
CA ALA A 546 -10.59 20.25 25.26
C ALA A 546 -9.79 19.02 25.72
N ARG A 547 -8.94 18.43 24.87
CA ARG A 547 -8.05 17.30 25.20
C ARG A 547 -6.61 17.71 25.46
N LEU A 548 -6.23 18.97 25.27
CA LEU A 548 -4.90 19.48 25.66
C LEU A 548 -4.66 19.40 27.17
N SER A 549 -5.72 19.39 27.98
CA SER A 549 -5.66 19.22 29.44
C SER A 549 -6.09 17.82 29.93
N ASP A 550 -6.19 16.81 29.04
CA ASP A 550 -6.57 15.45 29.44
C ASP A 550 -5.58 14.87 30.46
N ASN A 551 -6.01 14.01 31.38
CA ASN A 551 -5.11 13.39 32.36
C ASN A 551 -4.12 12.40 31.71
N SER A 552 -4.50 11.77 30.59
CA SER A 552 -3.64 10.84 29.86
C SER A 552 -2.69 11.60 28.94
N GLU A 553 -1.39 11.36 29.11
CA GLU A 553 -0.35 11.97 28.28
C GLU A 553 -0.50 11.61 26.79
N ALA A 554 -0.77 10.35 26.48
CA ALA A 554 -0.98 9.91 25.10
C ALA A 554 -2.12 10.67 24.42
N VAL A 555 -3.20 10.96 25.16
CA VAL A 555 -4.35 11.74 24.65
C VAL A 555 -3.95 13.19 24.41
N ARG A 556 -3.28 13.84 25.38
CA ARG A 556 -2.80 15.23 25.23
C ARG A 556 -1.86 15.38 24.04
N LEU A 557 -0.86 14.48 23.92
CA LEU A 557 0.14 14.50 22.86
C LEU A 557 -0.51 14.33 21.47
N GLN A 558 -1.51 13.46 21.32
CA GLN A 558 -2.21 13.36 20.03
C GLN A 558 -3.07 14.57 19.71
N ALA A 559 -3.77 15.13 20.71
CA ALA A 559 -4.53 16.35 20.49
C ALA A 559 -3.63 17.50 20.06
N ALA A 560 -2.50 17.67 20.76
CA ALA A 560 -1.48 18.67 20.44
C ALA A 560 -0.89 18.46 19.04
N HIS A 561 -0.59 17.21 18.66
CA HIS A 561 -0.08 16.90 17.32
C HIS A 561 -1.05 17.35 16.22
N TYR A 562 -2.34 16.98 16.30
CA TYR A 562 -3.29 17.35 15.25
C TYR A 562 -3.56 18.86 15.20
N LEU A 563 -3.62 19.52 16.37
CA LEU A 563 -3.78 20.97 16.45
C LEU A 563 -2.55 21.72 15.91
N SER A 564 -1.34 21.22 16.13
CA SER A 564 -0.13 21.86 15.59
C SER A 564 -0.08 21.85 14.05
N LEU A 565 -0.74 20.89 13.40
CA LEU A 565 -0.87 20.85 11.95
C LEU A 565 -1.74 21.98 11.39
N THR A 566 -2.65 22.56 12.19
CA THR A 566 -3.55 23.64 11.74
C THR A 566 -2.91 25.02 11.82
N ARG A 567 -1.94 25.22 12.73
CA ARG A 567 -1.34 26.53 13.06
C ARG A 567 -2.41 27.59 13.35
N ASP A 568 -3.42 27.20 14.13
CA ASP A 568 -4.49 28.09 14.56
C ASP A 568 -4.11 28.76 15.89
N PRO A 569 -4.09 30.10 15.99
CA PRO A 569 -3.69 30.81 17.21
C PRO A 569 -4.47 30.39 18.46
N ARG A 570 -5.70 29.90 18.32
CA ARG A 570 -6.53 29.43 19.45
C ARG A 570 -5.95 28.20 20.15
N SER A 571 -5.07 27.45 19.50
CA SER A 571 -4.46 26.23 20.07
C SER A 571 -2.98 26.37 20.40
N GLU A 572 -2.26 27.35 19.85
CA GLU A 572 -0.78 27.42 19.91
C GLU A 572 -0.25 27.39 21.35
N SER A 573 -0.75 28.25 22.24
CA SER A 573 -0.29 28.29 23.63
C SER A 573 -0.51 26.96 24.38
N GLY A 574 -1.63 26.29 24.15
CA GLY A 574 -1.93 25.00 24.76
C GLY A 574 -1.10 23.86 24.16
N VAL A 575 -0.81 23.90 22.85
CA VAL A 575 0.10 22.96 22.19
C VAL A 575 1.50 23.11 22.77
N ASP A 576 2.01 24.34 22.88
CA ASP A 576 3.36 24.62 23.40
C ASP A 576 3.50 24.15 24.86
N ALA A 577 2.48 24.37 25.68
CA ALA A 577 2.46 23.88 27.07
C ALA A 577 2.51 22.34 27.16
N VAL A 578 1.80 21.63 26.28
CA VAL A 578 1.84 20.16 26.23
C VAL A 578 3.21 19.66 25.78
N VAL A 579 3.83 20.31 24.78
CA VAL A 579 5.16 19.93 24.27
C VAL A 579 6.25 20.20 25.31
N ALA A 580 6.23 21.36 25.97
CA ALA A 580 7.19 21.70 27.02
C ALA A 580 7.15 20.67 28.17
N ARG A 581 5.93 20.34 28.66
CA ARG A 581 5.75 19.33 29.71
C ARG A 581 6.27 17.95 29.32
N ALA A 582 6.19 17.57 28.05
CA ALA A 582 6.69 16.28 27.59
C ALA A 582 8.23 16.22 27.56
N ASN A 583 8.88 17.34 27.24
CA ASN A 583 10.34 17.45 27.25
C ASN A 583 10.93 17.46 28.66
N ASP A 584 10.21 17.98 29.66
CA ASP A 584 10.67 18.02 31.06
C ASP A 584 10.59 16.65 31.76
N ASN A 585 9.83 15.69 31.21
CA ASN A 585 9.62 14.35 31.80
C ASN A 585 10.47 13.24 31.14
N GLY A 586 11.27 13.55 30.11
CA GLY A 586 12.09 12.59 29.36
C GLY A 586 13.58 12.81 29.60
#